data_AF-X0TNL8-F1
#
_entry.id   AF-X0TNL8-F1
#
_cell.length_a   1.000
_cell.length_b   1.000
_cell.length_c   1.000
_cell.angle_alpha   90.00
_cell.angle_beta   90.00
_cell.angle_gamma   90.00
#
_symmetry.space_group_name_H-M   'P 1'
#
loop_
_entity.id
_entity.type
_entity.pdbx_description
1 polymer ?
#
loop_
_entity_poly.entity_id
_entity_poly.type
_entity_poly.pdbx_seq_one_letter_code
_entity_poly.pdbx_strand_id
1 'polypeptide(L)' 'DIKHLDLESGEVWVMGKGSKERRLPIGRNAVAWIEHWLDLRDLFGSEDD' A
#
# COMPACT_ATOMS: atom_id res chain seq x y z
N ASP A 1 5.37 4.24 -2.33
CA ASP A 1 5.00 5.26 -1.32
C ASP A 1 3.89 4.69 -0.45
N ILE A 2 4.09 4.56 0.87
CA ILE A 2 3.08 4.01 1.79
C ILE A 2 1.88 4.95 1.96
N LYS A 3 2.01 6.21 1.53
CA LYS A 3 0.96 7.24 1.62
C LYS A 3 -0.30 6.93 0.82
N HIS A 4 -0.25 5.98 -0.12
CA HIS A 4 -1.39 5.59 -0.95
C HIS A 4 -2.15 4.39 -0.39
N LEU A 5 -1.85 3.97 0.84
CA LEU A 5 -2.50 2.84 1.50
C LEU A 5 -3.22 3.36 2.75
N ASP A 6 -4.50 3.04 2.86
CA ASP A 6 -5.26 3.17 4.08
C ASP A 6 -5.66 1.76 4.52
N LEU A 7 -4.86 1.20 5.42
CA LEU A 7 -5.04 -0.17 5.90
C LEU A 7 -6.18 -0.27 6.93
N GLU A 8 -6.54 0.84 7.58
CA GLU A 8 -7.68 0.89 8.51
C GLU A 8 -9.00 0.71 7.77
N SER A 9 -9.17 1.41 6.64
CA SER A 9 -10.35 1.26 5.77
C SER A 9 -10.22 0.13 4.74
N GLY A 10 -9.01 -0.39 4.52
CA GLY A 10 -8.73 -1.41 3.51
C GLY A 10 -8.84 -0.85 2.09
N GLU A 11 -8.35 0.37 1.88
CA GLU A 11 -8.42 1.09 0.61
C GLU A 11 -7.03 1.47 0.08
N VAL A 12 -6.91 1.59 -1.23
CA VAL A 12 -5.68 2.01 -1.93
C VAL A 12 -5.99 3.06 -2.99
N TRP A 13 -5.11 4.05 -3.12
CA TRP A 13 -5.14 5.02 -4.22
C TRP A 13 -4.32 4.50 -5.39
N VAL A 14 -4.94 4.47 -6.57
CA VAL A 14 -4.30 4.04 -7.81
C VAL A 14 -4.44 5.10 -8.89
N MET A 15 -3.41 5.23 -9.72
CA MET A 15 -3.46 6.06 -10.91
C MET A 15 -4.04 5.26 -12.08
N GLY A 16 -5.16 5.72 -12.64
CA GLY A 16 -5.85 5.08 -13.76
C GLY A 16 -5.67 5.83 -15.08
N LYS A 17 -6.47 5.43 -16.09
CA LYS A 17 -6.47 6.04 -17.42
C LYS A 17 -6.72 7.55 -17.35
N GLY A 18 -5.92 8.30 -18.11
CA GLY A 18 -5.98 9.76 -18.17
C GLY A 18 -5.42 10.44 -16.92
N SER A 19 -4.49 9.78 -16.23
CA SER A 19 -3.87 10.29 -14.99
C SER A 19 -4.89 10.68 -13.93
N LYS A 20 -5.98 9.90 -13.84
CA LYS A 20 -7.00 10.09 -12.82
C LYS A 20 -6.76 9.16 -11.65
N GLU A 21 -6.68 9.73 -10.46
CA GLU A 21 -6.58 8.97 -9.23
C GLU A 21 -7.95 8.37 -8.84
N ARG A 22 -7.94 7.15 -8.31
CA ARG A 22 -9.12 6.45 -7.82
C ARG A 22 -8.78 5.72 -6.53
N ARG A 23 -9.73 5.72 -5.59
CA ARG A 23 -9.67 4.91 -4.38
C ARG A 23 -10.41 3.59 -4.61
N LEU A 24 -9.77 2.46 -4.32
CA LEU A 24 -10.32 1.12 -4.52
C LEU A 24 -10.18 0.29 -3.24
N PRO A 25 -11.17 -0.55 -2.90
CA PRO A 25 -11.03 -1.48 -1.79
C PRO A 25 -10.06 -2.60 -2.14
N ILE A 26 -9.32 -3.07 -1.14
CA ILE A 26 -8.45 -4.25 -1.24
C ILE A 26 -8.93 -5.33 -0.26
N GLY A 27 -8.71 -6.59 -0.62
CA GLY A 27 -9.14 -7.72 0.18
C GLY A 27 -8.39 -7.81 1.52
N ARG A 28 -9.05 -8.33 2.56
CA ARG A 28 -8.45 -8.51 3.91
C ARG A 28 -7.13 -9.27 3.90
N ASN A 29 -6.98 -10.27 3.02
CA ASN A 29 -5.72 -10.99 2.87
C ASN A 29 -4.59 -10.07 2.38
N ALA A 30 -4.88 -9.15 1.46
CA ALA A 30 -3.90 -8.19 0.98
C ALA A 30 -3.49 -7.23 2.12
N VAL A 31 -4.45 -6.72 2.89
CA VAL A 31 -4.20 -5.89 4.07
C VAL A 31 -3.25 -6.59 5.04
N ALA A 32 -3.58 -7.82 5.46
CA ALA A 32 -2.78 -8.58 6.42
C ALA A 32 -1.34 -8.79 5.96
N TRP A 33 -1.13 -9.14 4.69
CA TRP A 33 0.22 -9.31 4.15
C TRP A 33 0.99 -8.00 4.02
N ILE A 34 0.30 -6.88 3.75
CA ILE A 34 0.93 -5.56 3.71
C ILE A 34 1.36 -5.15 5.13
N GLU A 35 0.51 -5.34 6.14
CA GLU A 35 0.86 -5.09 7.55
C GLU A 35 2.09 -5.89 7.96
N HIS A 36 2.10 -7.21 7.70
CA HIS A 36 3.24 -8.07 7.98
C HIS A 36 4.51 -7.62 7.26
N TRP A 37 4.40 -7.15 6.02
CA TRP A 37 5.57 -6.64 5.32
C TRP A 37 6.07 -5.32 5.93
N LEU A 38 5.17 -4.40 6.30
CA LEU A 38 5.56 -3.13 6.91
C LEU A 38 6.31 -3.32 8.23
N ASP A 39 5.92 -4.30 9.06
CA ASP A 39 6.63 -4.65 10.29
C ASP A 39 8.07 -5.13 10.03
N LEU A 40 8.29 -5.81 8.90
CA LEU A 40 9.59 -6.34 8.52
C LEU A 40 10.43 -5.34 7.71
N ARG A 41 9.79 -4.36 7.08
CA ARG A 41 10.40 -3.45 6.10
C ARG A 41 11.64 -2.73 6.63
N ASP A 42 11.62 -2.31 7.89
CA ASP A 42 12.76 -1.60 8.51
C ASP A 42 14.01 -2.50 8.66
N LEU A 43 13.83 -3.83 8.69
CA LEU A 43 14.94 -4.79 8.72
C LEU A 43 15.66 -4.90 7.37
N PHE A 44 15.02 -4.47 6.30
CA PHE A 44 15.53 -4.52 4.93
C PHE A 44 15.82 -3.11 4.38
N GLY A 45 16.19 -2.17 5.27
CA GLY A 45 16.48 -0.77 4.94
C GLY A 45 17.22 -0.58 3.61
N SER A 46 16.79 0.46 2.87
CA SER A 46 17.05 0.74 1.45
C SER A 46 18.47 0.42 0.94
N GLU A 47 18.57 -0.54 0.01
CA GLU A 47 19.52 -0.37 -1.09
C GLU A 47 18.92 0.70 -2.03
N ASP A 48 19.61 1.85 -2.07
CA ASP A 48 19.56 2.95 -3.04
C ASP A 48 18.55 4.11 -2.89
N ASP A 49 19.15 5.31 -2.99
CA ASP A 49 18.62 6.62 -3.40
C ASP A 49 17.86 6.56 -4.73
#